data_AF-A0A0B7GX14-F1
#
_entry.id   AF-A0A0B7GX14-F1
#
_cell.length_a   1.000
_cell.length_b   1.000
_cell.length_c   1.000
_cell.angle_alpha   90.00
_cell.angle_beta   90.00
_cell.angle_gamma   90.00
#
_symmetry.space_group_name_H-M   'P 1'
#
loop_
_entity.id
_entity.type
_entity.pdbx_description
1 polymer ?
#
loop_
_entity_poly.entity_id
_entity_poly.type
_entity_poly.pdbx_seq_one_letter_code
_entity_poly.pdbx_strand_id
1 'polypeptide(L)'
;MKLQNKMSAIRAPLARPTPVPKLLLDPRSKLLILILINITVFAAKDFGTEVFCVAMIALTLCALGTYRKALRGLFLYAGLLGILHLCGFLPDYIASMFSMLAILFRKLMPAVFFASGLVATTKVNELIAALQKIRIPKSLVITLAITLRFFPTLGEEYRCVKDAMKLRGIRLNAKNILLHPLALSEYLLIPLMLRCAIIADELSAAAMTRGIERNGKRTSLYELSFTFGDYAVLSLFSLLALFSLLGGFRIFI
;
A
#
# COMPACT_ATOMS: atom_id res chain seq x y z
N MET A 1 48.87 -2.45 21.76
CA MET A 1 48.38 -1.06 21.79
C MET A 1 47.57 -0.63 20.54
N LYS A 2 47.79 -1.20 19.33
CA LYS A 2 47.01 -0.87 18.11
C LYS A 2 45.68 -1.62 17.91
N LEU A 3 45.34 -2.59 18.77
CA LEU A 3 44.13 -3.42 18.66
C LEU A 3 42.92 -2.90 19.47
N GLN A 4 43.15 -2.17 20.57
CA GLN A 4 42.04 -1.55 21.34
C GLN A 4 41.39 -0.37 20.59
N ASN A 5 42.16 0.36 19.77
CA ASN A 5 41.65 1.49 18.99
C ASN A 5 40.76 1.11 17.81
N LYS A 6 40.73 -0.17 17.40
CA LYS A 6 39.85 -0.64 16.32
C LYS A 6 38.50 -1.14 16.83
N MET A 7 38.39 -1.47 18.12
CA MET A 7 37.14 -1.92 18.75
C MET A 7 36.21 -0.77 19.15
N SER A 8 36.73 0.45 19.34
CA SER A 8 35.90 1.65 19.57
C SER A 8 35.12 2.10 18.33
N ALA A 9 35.57 1.72 17.12
CA ALA A 9 34.93 2.07 15.85
C ALA A 9 33.69 1.21 15.51
N ILE A 10 33.42 0.13 16.27
CA ILE A 10 32.23 -0.72 16.09
C ILE A 10 31.04 -0.21 16.92
N ARG A 11 31.24 0.80 17.77
CA ARG A 11 30.15 1.51 18.45
C ARG A 11 29.55 2.56 17.50
N ALA A 12 29.00 2.10 16.39
CA ALA A 12 28.10 2.93 15.59
C ALA A 12 26.97 3.41 16.51
N PRO A 13 26.71 4.73 16.60
CA PRO A 13 25.59 5.22 17.39
C PRO A 13 24.32 4.59 16.81
N LEU A 14 23.61 3.87 17.68
CA LEU A 14 22.26 3.36 17.44
C LEU A 14 21.49 4.40 16.62
N ALA A 15 21.00 3.99 15.45
CA ALA A 15 20.24 4.84 14.54
C ALA A 15 19.26 5.68 15.37
N ARG A 16 19.36 7.02 15.24
CA ARG A 16 18.49 7.96 15.93
C ARG A 16 17.05 7.47 15.83
N PRO A 17 16.27 7.40 16.93
CA PRO A 17 14.85 7.08 16.82
C PRO A 17 14.26 8.12 15.86
N THR A 18 13.83 7.65 14.68
CA THR A 18 13.06 8.46 13.74
C THR A 18 11.90 9.09 14.50
N PRO A 19 11.55 10.37 14.24
CA PRO A 19 10.52 11.06 14.98
C PRO A 19 9.28 10.18 15.04
N VAL A 20 8.96 9.69 16.25
CA VAL A 20 7.81 8.82 16.47
C VAL A 20 6.57 9.62 16.08
N PRO A 21 5.79 9.18 15.09
CA PRO A 21 4.51 9.83 14.79
C PRO A 21 3.66 9.80 16.07
N LYS A 22 3.03 10.93 16.41
CA LYS A 22 2.25 11.11 17.65
C LYS A 22 1.08 10.13 17.80
N LEU A 23 0.71 9.44 16.72
CA LEU A 23 -0.27 8.37 16.69
C LEU A 23 0.29 7.23 15.79
N LEU A 24 0.77 6.14 16.40
CA LEU A 24 1.05 4.90 15.66
C LEU A 24 -0.26 4.13 15.52
N LEU A 25 -0.97 4.35 14.43
CA LEU A 25 -2.10 3.49 14.07
C LEU A 25 -1.58 2.11 13.68
N ASP A 26 -2.15 1.05 14.25
CA ASP A 26 -1.84 -0.30 13.83
C ASP A 26 -2.20 -0.48 12.34
N PRO A 27 -1.35 -1.15 11.54
CA PRO A 27 -1.63 -1.43 10.15
C PRO A 27 -2.96 -2.17 9.92
N ARG A 28 -3.42 -2.97 10.90
CA ARG A 28 -4.74 -3.62 10.85
C ARG A 28 -5.88 -2.61 10.88
N SER A 29 -5.81 -1.65 11.80
CA SER A 29 -6.79 -0.59 11.93
C SER A 29 -6.89 0.20 10.63
N LYS A 30 -5.74 0.52 10.00
CA LYS A 30 -5.72 1.20 8.70
C LYS A 30 -6.34 0.35 7.58
N LEU A 31 -6.07 -0.96 7.51
CA LEU A 31 -6.71 -1.84 6.53
C LEU A 31 -8.24 -1.92 6.71
N LEU A 32 -8.70 -2.00 7.97
CA LEU A 32 -10.14 -1.99 8.28
C LEU A 32 -10.78 -0.66 7.88
N ILE A 33 -10.12 0.47 8.18
CA ILE A 33 -10.59 1.81 7.77
C ILE A 33 -10.68 1.91 6.25
N LEU A 34 -9.72 1.35 5.49
CA LEU A 34 -9.79 1.33 4.02
C LEU A 34 -11.03 0.58 3.52
N ILE A 35 -11.37 -0.55 4.13
CA ILE A 35 -12.58 -1.31 3.79
C ILE A 35 -13.84 -0.51 4.15
N LEU A 36 -13.88 0.08 5.35
CA LEU A 36 -15.00 0.91 5.81
C LEU A 36 -15.23 2.14 4.92
N ILE A 37 -14.16 2.80 4.45
CA ILE A 37 -14.25 3.93 3.50
C ILE A 37 -14.90 3.47 2.21
N ASN A 38 -14.47 2.33 1.65
CA ASN A 38 -15.07 1.80 0.43
C ASN A 38 -16.57 1.53 0.63
N ILE A 39 -16.95 0.84 1.71
CA ILE A 39 -18.37 0.59 2.02
C ILE A 39 -19.14 1.91 2.14
N THR A 40 -18.59 2.90 2.85
CA THR A 40 -19.26 4.17 3.09
C THR A 40 -19.48 4.96 1.80
N VAL A 41 -18.48 5.04 0.92
CA VAL A 41 -18.54 5.80 -0.35
C VAL A 41 -19.42 5.10 -1.38
N PHE A 42 -19.46 3.77 -1.41
CA PHE A 42 -20.37 3.04 -2.28
C PHE A 42 -21.83 3.11 -1.79
N ALA A 43 -22.07 3.03 -0.48
CA ALA A 43 -23.39 3.18 0.13
C ALA A 43 -23.91 4.61 0.12
N ALA A 44 -23.02 5.60 0.10
CA ALA A 44 -23.37 7.02 0.06
C ALA A 44 -24.20 7.36 -1.17
N LYS A 45 -25.40 7.91 -0.92
CA LYS A 45 -26.28 8.52 -1.92
C LYS A 45 -26.11 10.05 -1.95
N ASP A 46 -25.78 10.64 -0.81
CA ASP A 46 -25.69 12.10 -0.63
C ASP A 46 -24.28 12.64 -0.83
N PHE A 47 -24.15 13.74 -1.57
CA PHE A 47 -22.89 14.46 -1.76
C PHE A 47 -22.25 14.89 -0.44
N GLY A 48 -23.05 15.29 0.56
CA GLY A 48 -22.55 15.70 1.87
C GLY A 48 -21.80 14.60 2.62
N THR A 49 -22.28 13.35 2.52
CA THR A 49 -21.64 12.20 3.18
C THR A 49 -20.26 11.89 2.57
N GLU A 50 -20.11 12.05 1.25
CA GLU A 50 -18.83 11.86 0.56
C GLU A 50 -17.79 12.91 0.98
N VAL A 51 -18.17 14.19 0.99
CA VAL A 51 -17.29 15.29 1.40
C VAL A 51 -16.86 15.14 2.86
N PHE A 52 -17.79 14.77 3.74
CA PHE A 52 -17.48 14.50 5.14
C PHE A 52 -16.49 13.32 5.29
N CYS A 53 -16.67 12.26 4.50
CA CYS A 53 -15.74 11.12 4.44
C CYS A 53 -14.31 11.57 4.09
N VAL A 54 -14.16 12.43 3.07
CA VAL A 54 -12.86 12.97 2.64
C VAL A 54 -12.23 13.87 3.71
N ALA A 55 -13.03 14.70 4.37
CA ALA A 55 -12.55 15.53 5.48
C ALA A 55 -12.03 14.67 6.65
N MET A 56 -12.75 13.59 7.01
CA MET A 56 -12.33 12.63 8.02
C MET A 56 -11.04 11.88 7.66
N ILE A 57 -10.88 11.51 6.38
CA ILE A 57 -9.64 10.93 5.85
C ILE A 57 -8.48 11.92 5.99
N ALA A 58 -8.68 13.17 5.59
CA ALA A 58 -7.64 14.20 5.69
C ALA A 58 -7.23 14.45 7.15
N LEU A 59 -8.19 14.52 8.08
CA LEU A 59 -7.94 14.66 9.51
C LEU A 59 -7.10 13.49 10.05
N THR A 60 -7.44 12.27 9.66
CA THR A 60 -6.70 11.07 10.06
C THR A 60 -5.26 11.12 9.53
N LEU A 61 -5.05 11.49 8.26
CA LEU A 61 -3.71 11.61 7.67
C LEU A 61 -2.86 12.75 8.28
N CYS A 62 -3.51 13.83 8.73
CA CYS A 62 -2.88 14.89 9.51
C CYS A 62 -2.46 14.39 10.89
N ALA A 63 -3.32 13.62 11.58
CA ALA A 63 -3.00 13.00 12.87
C ALA A 63 -1.83 11.99 12.77
N LEU A 64 -1.69 11.31 11.62
CA LEU A 64 -0.54 10.44 11.31
C LEU A 64 0.76 11.23 10.98
N GLY A 65 0.74 12.57 10.99
CA GLY A 65 1.92 13.42 10.74
C GLY A 65 2.24 13.66 9.27
N THR A 66 1.38 13.23 8.34
CA THR A 66 1.61 13.33 6.88
C THR A 66 0.88 14.49 6.21
N TYR A 67 0.98 15.69 6.80
CA TYR A 67 0.21 16.88 6.38
C TYR A 67 0.34 17.24 4.89
N ARG A 68 1.52 17.07 4.28
CA ARG A 68 1.73 17.35 2.84
C ARG A 68 0.89 16.45 1.93
N LYS A 69 0.70 15.18 2.32
CA LYS A 69 -0.12 14.23 1.56
C LYS A 69 -1.60 14.49 1.79
N ALA A 70 -1.98 14.82 3.02
CA ALA A 70 -3.33 15.24 3.34
C ALA A 70 -3.77 16.46 2.50
N LEU A 71 -2.93 17.50 2.46
CA LEU A 71 -3.21 18.71 1.70
C LEU A 71 -3.25 18.46 0.18
N ARG A 72 -2.31 17.66 -0.35
CA ARG A 72 -2.30 17.30 -1.77
C ARG A 72 -3.55 16.52 -2.16
N GLY A 73 -4.00 15.57 -1.34
CA GLY A 73 -5.21 14.82 -1.64
C GLY A 73 -6.48 15.66 -1.54
N LEU A 74 -6.57 16.57 -0.56
CA LEU A 74 -7.68 17.52 -0.46
C LEU A 74 -7.72 18.45 -1.68
N PHE A 75 -6.57 18.97 -2.10
CA PHE A 75 -6.47 19.82 -3.29
C PHE A 75 -6.86 19.07 -4.57
N LEU A 76 -6.42 17.81 -4.73
CA LEU A 76 -6.81 16.97 -5.86
C LEU A 76 -8.31 16.66 -5.87
N TYR A 77 -8.91 16.40 -4.71
CA TYR A 77 -10.35 16.18 -4.60
C TYR A 77 -11.16 17.45 -4.88
N ALA A 78 -10.73 18.60 -4.35
CA ALA A 78 -11.36 19.89 -4.64
C ALA A 78 -11.24 20.27 -6.13
N GLY A 79 -10.08 20.03 -6.74
CA GLY A 79 -9.87 20.23 -8.18
C GLY A 79 -10.79 19.34 -9.01
N LEU A 80 -10.94 18.07 -8.63
CA LEU A 80 -11.88 17.16 -9.27
C LEU A 80 -13.32 17.67 -9.16
N LEU A 81 -13.77 18.09 -7.97
CA LEU A 81 -15.09 18.68 -7.78
C LEU A 81 -15.31 19.94 -8.63
N GLY A 82 -14.29 20.79 -8.75
CA GLY A 82 -14.34 21.98 -9.61
C GLY A 82 -14.48 21.63 -11.10
N ILE A 83 -13.73 20.62 -11.57
CA ILE A 83 -13.84 20.12 -12.96
C ILE A 83 -15.22 19.52 -13.21
N LEU A 84 -15.76 18.73 -12.27
CA LEU A 84 -17.12 18.17 -12.33
C LEU A 84 -18.18 19.28 -12.41
N HIS A 85 -18.05 20.32 -11.59
CA HIS A 85 -18.99 21.43 -11.57
C HIS A 85 -18.94 22.24 -12.87
N LEU A 86 -17.74 22.50 -13.40
CA LEU A 86 -17.56 23.16 -14.69
C LEU A 86 -18.12 22.32 -15.85
N CYS A 87 -18.01 20.99 -15.76
CA CYS A 87 -18.55 20.07 -16.74
C CYS A 87 -20.09 20.07 -16.78
N GLY A 88 -20.74 20.42 -15.65
CA GLY A 88 -22.19 20.59 -15.57
C GLY A 88 -22.76 21.80 -16.32
N PHE A 89 -21.92 22.73 -16.78
CA PHE A 89 -22.34 23.87 -17.61
C PHE A 89 -22.31 23.56 -19.12
N LEU A 90 -21.87 22.35 -19.53
CA LEU A 90 -21.87 21.94 -20.93
C LEU A 90 -23.25 21.44 -21.38
N PRO A 91 -23.52 21.41 -22.70
CA PRO A 91 -24.78 20.90 -23.25
C PRO A 91 -25.09 19.46 -22.79
N ASP A 92 -26.38 19.18 -22.55
CA ASP A 92 -26.88 17.97 -21.87
C ASP A 92 -26.39 16.63 -22.47
N TYR A 93 -26.22 16.57 -23.80
CA TYR A 93 -25.73 15.37 -24.49
C TYR A 93 -24.30 14.99 -24.09
N ILE A 94 -23.41 15.98 -23.94
CA ILE A 94 -22.03 15.75 -23.51
C ILE A 94 -22.01 15.51 -22.00
N ALA A 95 -22.77 16.29 -21.23
CA ALA A 95 -22.83 16.17 -19.77
C ALA A 95 -23.25 14.76 -19.31
N SER A 96 -24.20 14.11 -20.00
CA SER A 96 -24.67 12.76 -19.64
C SER A 96 -23.60 11.66 -19.75
N MET A 97 -22.80 11.65 -20.81
CA MET A 97 -21.71 10.69 -21.01
C MET A 97 -20.59 10.89 -19.99
N PHE A 98 -20.24 12.15 -19.68
CA PHE A 98 -19.21 12.47 -18.70
C PHE A 98 -19.67 12.24 -17.26
N SER A 99 -20.97 12.39 -16.97
CA SER A 99 -21.53 12.23 -15.62
C SER A 99 -21.27 10.85 -15.00
N MET A 100 -21.48 9.76 -15.75
CA MET A 100 -21.23 8.39 -15.24
C MET A 100 -19.75 8.18 -14.89
N LEU A 101 -18.86 8.62 -15.78
CA LEU A 101 -17.41 8.55 -15.56
C LEU A 101 -16.99 9.41 -14.36
N ALA A 102 -17.61 10.58 -14.22
CA ALA A 102 -17.31 11.51 -13.15
C ALA A 102 -17.79 11.00 -11.78
N ILE A 103 -18.92 10.29 -11.71
CA ILE A 103 -19.37 9.56 -10.52
C ILE A 103 -18.37 8.46 -10.15
N LEU A 104 -17.86 7.70 -11.12
CA LEU A 104 -16.85 6.66 -10.89
C LEU A 104 -15.58 7.25 -10.28
N PHE A 105 -15.01 8.31 -10.88
CA PHE A 105 -13.83 8.97 -10.34
C PHE A 105 -14.08 9.57 -8.95
N ARG A 106 -15.26 10.17 -8.74
CA ARG A 106 -15.66 10.73 -7.44
C ARG A 106 -15.71 9.66 -6.34
N LYS A 107 -16.23 8.45 -6.65
CA LYS A 107 -16.28 7.34 -5.69
C LYS A 107 -14.92 6.64 -5.48
N LEU A 108 -14.07 6.60 -6.50
CA LEU A 108 -12.74 5.95 -6.41
C LEU A 108 -11.71 6.81 -5.67
N MET A 109 -11.78 8.14 -5.81
CA MET A 109 -10.77 9.06 -5.30
C MET A 109 -10.54 9.02 -3.78
N PRO A 110 -11.57 8.97 -2.91
CA PRO A 110 -11.37 8.84 -1.47
C PRO A 110 -10.60 7.56 -1.09
N ALA A 111 -10.89 6.45 -1.78
CA ALA A 111 -10.21 5.18 -1.55
C ALA A 111 -8.73 5.24 -1.97
N VAL A 112 -8.44 5.81 -3.15
CA VAL A 112 -7.06 6.02 -3.64
C VAL A 112 -6.28 6.96 -2.72
N PHE A 113 -6.94 8.03 -2.25
CA PHE A 113 -6.33 9.00 -1.35
C PHE A 113 -5.91 8.34 -0.03
N PHE A 114 -6.81 7.61 0.63
CA PHE A 114 -6.47 6.90 1.87
C PHE A 114 -5.43 5.80 1.64
N ALA A 115 -5.53 5.04 0.56
CA ALA A 115 -4.56 4.00 0.20
C ALA A 115 -3.15 4.57 -0.02
N SER A 116 -3.02 5.75 -0.63
CA SER A 116 -1.71 6.41 -0.81
C SER A 116 -1.05 6.79 0.52
N GLY A 117 -1.86 7.20 1.52
CA GLY A 117 -1.41 7.47 2.88
C GLY A 117 -1.06 6.19 3.65
N LEU A 118 -1.80 5.11 3.43
CA LEU A 118 -1.52 3.79 3.99
C LEU A 118 -0.14 3.28 3.55
N VAL A 119 0.13 3.27 2.24
CA VAL A 119 1.40 2.79 1.66
C VAL A 119 2.58 3.63 2.16
N ALA A 120 2.37 4.93 2.36
CA ALA A 120 3.40 5.83 2.85
C ALA A 120 3.79 5.60 4.31
N THR A 121 2.83 5.19 5.14
CA THR A 121 2.97 5.16 6.60
C THR A 121 3.12 3.75 7.15
N THR A 122 3.07 2.72 6.29
CA THR A 122 3.04 1.31 6.70
C THR A 122 4.16 0.57 5.99
N LYS A 123 5.05 -0.06 6.76
CA LYS A 123 6.12 -0.89 6.19
C LYS A 123 5.55 -2.22 5.71
N VAL A 124 6.17 -2.80 4.69
CA VAL A 124 5.79 -4.12 4.15
C VAL A 124 5.79 -5.20 5.25
N ASN A 125 6.77 -5.18 6.14
CA ASN A 125 6.86 -6.13 7.27
C ASN A 125 5.71 -5.97 8.27
N GLU A 126 5.26 -4.73 8.52
CA GLU A 126 4.12 -4.44 9.41
C GLU A 126 2.80 -4.89 8.78
N LEU A 127 2.67 -4.74 7.45
CA LEU A 127 1.53 -5.25 6.69
C LEU A 127 1.46 -6.79 6.75
N ILE A 128 2.59 -7.47 6.60
CA ILE A 128 2.67 -8.93 6.76
C ILE A 128 2.25 -9.35 8.17
N ALA A 129 2.76 -8.68 9.21
CA ALA A 129 2.41 -8.98 10.59
C ALA A 129 0.93 -8.67 10.91
N ALA A 130 0.34 -7.68 10.24
CA ALA A 130 -1.09 -7.43 10.29
C ALA A 130 -1.89 -8.60 9.69
N LEU A 131 -1.53 -9.04 8.48
CA LEU A 131 -2.16 -10.17 7.79
C LEU A 131 -1.98 -11.50 8.53
N GLN A 132 -0.88 -11.70 9.27
CA GLN A 132 -0.65 -12.90 10.09
C GLN A 132 -1.64 -13.07 11.26
N LYS A 133 -2.15 -11.97 11.83
CA LYS A 133 -3.15 -12.08 12.92
C LYS A 133 -4.60 -11.96 12.41
N ILE A 134 -4.84 -11.46 11.20
CA ILE A 134 -6.13 -11.70 10.52
C ILE A 134 -6.17 -13.22 10.25
N ARG A 135 -7.29 -13.91 10.51
CA ARG A 135 -7.39 -15.40 10.50
C ARG A 135 -7.25 -16.04 9.09
N ILE A 136 -6.28 -15.60 8.31
CA ILE A 136 -5.90 -16.16 7.01
C ILE A 136 -5.11 -17.46 7.27
N PRO A 137 -5.28 -18.51 6.45
CA PRO A 137 -4.52 -19.75 6.60
C PRO A 137 -3.02 -19.47 6.60
N LYS A 138 -2.31 -20.11 7.53
CA LYS A 138 -0.88 -19.87 7.80
C LYS A 138 -0.01 -19.98 6.54
N SER A 139 -0.33 -20.93 5.65
CA SER A 139 0.37 -21.15 4.38
C SER A 139 0.37 -19.88 3.52
N LEU A 140 -0.80 -19.26 3.32
CA LEU A 140 -0.91 -18.04 2.49
C LEU A 140 -0.10 -16.88 3.07
N VAL A 141 -0.11 -16.71 4.39
CA VAL A 141 0.60 -15.58 5.00
C VAL A 141 2.11 -15.76 4.94
N ILE A 142 2.60 -16.99 5.11
CA ILE A 142 4.03 -17.32 4.95
C ILE A 142 4.46 -17.07 3.50
N THR A 143 3.70 -17.58 2.53
CA THR A 143 3.98 -17.36 1.11
C THR A 143 4.02 -15.87 0.78
N LEU A 144 3.00 -15.11 1.20
CA LEU A 144 2.95 -13.67 0.96
C LEU A 144 4.12 -12.94 1.64
N ALA A 145 4.50 -13.32 2.86
CA ALA A 145 5.63 -12.74 3.57
C ALA A 145 6.94 -12.92 2.81
N ILE A 146 7.14 -14.13 2.28
CA ILE A 146 8.30 -14.48 1.47
C ILE A 146 8.29 -13.70 0.16
N THR A 147 7.17 -13.70 -0.58
CA THR A 147 7.03 -12.98 -1.85
C THR A 147 7.29 -11.49 -1.69
N LEU A 148 6.70 -10.84 -0.69
CA LEU A 148 6.85 -9.41 -0.46
C LEU A 148 8.28 -9.03 -0.05
N ARG A 149 9.00 -9.92 0.63
CA ARG A 149 10.42 -9.74 0.95
C ARG A 149 11.34 -10.03 -0.23
N PHE A 150 10.96 -10.96 -1.09
CA PHE A 150 11.68 -11.30 -2.31
C PHE A 150 11.52 -10.24 -3.40
N PHE A 151 10.41 -9.49 -3.42
CA PHE A 151 10.15 -8.46 -4.42
C PHE A 151 11.25 -7.38 -4.53
N PRO A 152 11.77 -6.80 -3.42
CA PRO A 152 12.96 -5.95 -3.46
C PRO A 152 14.19 -6.61 -4.09
N THR A 153 14.48 -7.86 -3.71
CA THR A 153 15.62 -8.64 -4.22
C THR A 153 15.46 -8.94 -5.71
N LEU A 154 14.25 -9.28 -6.16
CA LEU A 154 13.95 -9.48 -7.58
C LEU A 154 14.24 -8.23 -8.41
N GLY A 155 14.00 -7.04 -7.86
CA GLY A 155 14.36 -5.78 -8.50
C GLY A 155 15.88 -5.56 -8.58
N GLU A 156 16.66 -6.08 -7.63
CA GLU A 156 18.13 -6.08 -7.68
C GLU A 156 18.64 -7.07 -8.72
N GLU A 157 18.12 -8.30 -8.75
CA GLU A 157 18.45 -9.31 -9.77
C GLU A 157 18.14 -8.80 -11.18
N TYR A 158 16.98 -8.18 -11.38
CA TYR A 158 16.62 -7.55 -12.64
C TYR A 158 17.64 -6.48 -13.07
N ARG A 159 18.10 -5.64 -12.13
CA ARG A 159 19.13 -4.62 -12.41
C ARG A 159 20.47 -5.28 -12.76
N CYS A 160 20.89 -6.31 -12.03
CA CYS A 160 22.12 -7.05 -12.32
C CYS A 160 22.09 -7.71 -13.71
N VAL A 161 20.99 -8.37 -14.08
CA VAL A 161 20.84 -8.97 -15.42
C VAL A 161 20.85 -7.88 -16.49
N LYS A 162 20.12 -6.78 -16.27
CA LYS A 162 20.10 -5.64 -17.19
C LYS A 162 21.49 -5.03 -17.39
N ASP A 163 22.27 -4.88 -16.32
CA ASP A 163 23.62 -4.32 -16.38
C ASP A 163 24.59 -5.29 -17.07
N ALA A 164 24.46 -6.60 -16.83
CA ALA A 164 25.23 -7.62 -17.55
C ALA A 164 24.93 -7.63 -19.06
N MET A 165 23.66 -7.46 -19.46
CA MET A 165 23.27 -7.29 -20.87
C MET A 165 23.87 -6.03 -21.48
N LYS A 166 23.89 -4.93 -20.72
CA LYS A 166 24.50 -3.66 -21.15
C LYS A 166 26.00 -3.79 -21.39
N LEU A 167 26.72 -4.58 -20.57
CA LEU A 167 28.14 -4.90 -20.77
C LEU A 167 28.38 -5.73 -22.04
N ARG A 168 27.43 -6.60 -22.40
CA ARG A 168 27.45 -7.38 -23.66
C ARG A 168 27.04 -6.55 -24.89
N GLY A 169 26.89 -5.23 -24.75
CA GLY A 169 26.51 -4.33 -25.85
C GLY A 169 25.00 -4.30 -26.16
N ILE A 170 24.19 -5.11 -25.49
CA ILE A 170 22.73 -5.14 -25.67
C ILE A 170 22.11 -4.03 -24.83
N ARG A 171 21.96 -2.84 -25.42
CA ARG A 171 21.29 -1.72 -24.76
C ARG A 171 19.77 -1.84 -24.91
N LEU A 172 19.07 -1.83 -23.77
CA LEU A 172 17.62 -1.61 -23.70
C LEU A 172 17.32 -0.16 -24.06
N ASN A 173 17.35 0.17 -25.36
CA ASN A 173 16.94 1.47 -25.87
C ASN A 173 15.54 1.33 -26.51
N ALA A 174 14.71 2.37 -26.43
CA ALA A 174 13.34 2.35 -26.93
C ALA A 174 13.25 1.93 -28.41
N LYS A 175 14.21 2.36 -29.24
CA LYS A 175 14.33 1.92 -30.65
C LYS A 175 14.61 0.41 -30.79
N ASN A 176 15.48 -0.14 -29.94
CA ASN A 176 15.87 -1.56 -30.02
C ASN A 176 14.79 -2.49 -29.48
N ILE A 177 14.02 -2.02 -28.49
CA ILE A 177 12.83 -2.71 -27.97
C ILE A 177 11.73 -2.76 -29.04
N LEU A 178 11.55 -1.68 -29.82
CA LEU A 178 10.55 -1.64 -30.87
C LEU A 178 10.92 -2.46 -32.11
N LEU A 179 12.21 -2.45 -32.50
CA LEU A 179 12.69 -3.22 -33.65
C LEU A 179 12.83 -4.72 -33.36
N HIS A 180 13.25 -5.11 -32.15
CA HIS A 180 13.51 -6.51 -31.80
C HIS A 180 12.98 -6.90 -30.40
N PRO A 181 11.65 -6.82 -30.17
CA PRO A 181 11.06 -7.09 -28.86
C PRO A 181 11.27 -8.54 -28.39
N LEU A 182 11.14 -9.51 -29.30
CA LEU A 182 11.27 -10.94 -28.99
C LEU A 182 12.69 -11.29 -28.52
N ALA A 183 13.72 -10.91 -29.29
CA ALA A 183 15.11 -11.19 -28.93
C ALA A 183 15.51 -10.52 -27.61
N LEU A 184 15.11 -9.26 -27.40
CA LEU A 184 15.39 -8.57 -26.13
C LEU A 184 14.71 -9.24 -24.93
N SER A 185 13.48 -9.71 -25.12
CA SER A 185 12.76 -10.44 -24.07
C SER A 185 13.47 -11.75 -23.76
N GLU A 186 13.94 -12.51 -24.75
CA GLU A 186 14.64 -13.76 -24.55
C GLU A 186 15.93 -13.59 -23.74
N TYR A 187 16.77 -12.61 -24.12
CA TYR A 187 18.03 -12.32 -23.44
C TYR A 187 17.88 -11.83 -22.00
N LEU A 188 16.73 -11.22 -21.68
CA LEU A 188 16.44 -10.73 -20.33
C LEU A 188 15.72 -11.78 -19.49
N LEU A 189 14.69 -12.41 -20.05
CA LEU A 189 13.76 -13.27 -19.35
C LEU A 189 14.41 -14.62 -19.04
N ILE A 190 15.15 -15.24 -19.97
CA ILE A 190 15.78 -16.55 -19.73
C ILE A 190 16.75 -16.48 -18.55
N PRO A 191 17.75 -15.56 -18.49
CA PRO A 191 18.67 -15.50 -17.36
C PRO A 191 17.96 -15.13 -16.05
N LEU A 192 16.96 -14.24 -16.11
CA LEU A 192 16.19 -13.84 -14.94
C LEU A 192 15.38 -15.01 -14.37
N MET A 193 14.74 -15.81 -15.23
CA MET A 193 13.98 -16.99 -14.82
C MET A 193 14.89 -18.06 -14.21
N LEU A 194 16.05 -18.31 -14.82
CA LEU A 194 17.05 -19.23 -14.26
C LEU A 194 17.53 -18.77 -12.87
N ARG A 195 17.80 -17.47 -12.69
CA ARG A 195 18.14 -16.91 -11.37
C ARG A 195 17.01 -17.08 -10.36
N CYS A 196 15.77 -16.79 -10.75
CA CYS A 196 14.61 -16.94 -9.87
C CYS A 196 14.40 -18.39 -9.44
N ALA A 197 14.60 -19.36 -10.34
CA ALA A 197 14.50 -20.79 -10.03
C ALA A 197 15.51 -21.21 -8.96
N ILE A 198 16.79 -20.83 -9.14
CA ILE A 198 17.85 -21.10 -8.16
C ILE A 198 17.51 -20.50 -6.79
N ILE A 199 17.06 -19.23 -6.76
CA ILE A 199 16.72 -18.58 -5.50
C ILE A 199 15.50 -19.25 -4.83
N ALA A 200 14.53 -19.71 -5.61
CA ALA A 200 13.39 -20.45 -5.08
C ALA A 200 13.81 -21.77 -4.42
N ASP A 201 14.72 -22.51 -5.05
CA ASP A 201 15.28 -23.77 -4.51
C ASP A 201 16.08 -23.51 -3.23
N GLU A 202 16.96 -22.50 -3.22
CA GLU A 202 17.72 -22.10 -2.02
C GLU A 202 16.80 -21.68 -0.87
N LEU A 203 15.75 -20.92 -1.17
CA LEU A 203 14.77 -20.47 -0.19
C LEU A 203 13.93 -21.61 0.36
N SER A 204 13.57 -22.59 -0.48
CA SER A 204 12.87 -23.81 -0.08
C SER A 204 13.75 -24.67 0.85
N ALA A 205 15.00 -24.91 0.48
CA ALA A 205 15.96 -25.64 1.31
C ALA A 205 16.19 -24.92 2.66
N ALA A 206 16.37 -23.59 2.64
CA ALA A 206 16.50 -22.78 3.86
C ALA A 206 15.22 -22.79 4.72
N ALA A 207 14.05 -22.84 4.10
CA ALA A 207 12.77 -22.94 4.80
C ALA A 207 12.59 -24.31 5.48
N MET A 208 12.91 -25.40 4.78
CA MET A 208 12.84 -26.76 5.32
C MET A 208 13.80 -26.93 6.51
N THR A 209 15.05 -26.50 6.37
CA THR A 209 16.05 -26.57 7.45
C THR A 209 15.68 -25.73 8.68
N ARG A 210 14.97 -24.62 8.49
CA ARG A 210 14.43 -23.79 9.58
C ARG A 210 13.11 -24.31 10.17
N GLY A 211 12.61 -25.45 9.70
CA GLY A 211 11.40 -26.08 10.21
C GLY A 211 10.12 -25.30 9.89
N ILE A 212 9.95 -24.84 8.64
CA ILE A 212 8.78 -24.06 8.24
C ILE A 212 7.45 -24.81 8.46
N GLU A 213 7.48 -26.14 8.41
CA GLU A 213 6.31 -27.01 8.60
C GLU A 213 5.99 -27.32 10.07
N ARG A 214 6.72 -26.74 11.03
CA ARG A 214 6.43 -26.96 12.46
C ARG A 214 4.99 -26.57 12.79
N ASN A 215 4.18 -27.58 13.10
CA ASN A 215 2.80 -27.44 13.58
C ASN A 215 2.79 -26.89 15.02
N GLY A 216 2.89 -25.56 15.15
CA GLY A 216 2.84 -24.85 16.43
C GLY A 216 2.31 -23.42 16.29
N LYS A 217 2.16 -22.72 17.43
CA LYS A 217 1.91 -21.27 17.44
C LYS A 217 3.24 -20.57 17.11
N ARG A 218 3.29 -19.86 15.98
CA ARG A 218 4.44 -19.02 15.63
C ARG A 218 4.39 -17.74 16.47
N THR A 219 5.50 -17.39 17.09
CA THR A 219 5.68 -16.08 17.72
C THR A 219 6.04 -15.06 16.63
N SER A 220 5.45 -13.87 16.70
CA SER A 220 5.77 -12.76 15.78
C SER A 220 6.68 -11.78 16.51
N LEU A 221 7.76 -11.35 15.86
CA LEU A 221 8.68 -10.35 16.41
C LEU A 221 8.02 -8.96 16.53
N TYR A 222 6.96 -8.71 15.74
CA TYR A 222 6.20 -7.46 15.81
C TYR A 222 5.02 -7.62 16.77
N GLU A 223 5.15 -7.02 17.96
CA GLU A 223 4.02 -6.84 18.88
C GLU A 223 3.13 -5.71 18.37
N LEU A 224 2.13 -6.05 17.55
CA LEU A 224 1.02 -5.14 17.25
C LEU A 224 0.09 -5.10 18.47
N SER A 225 0.14 -3.99 19.21
CA SER A 225 -0.75 -3.67 20.33
C SER A 225 -1.70 -2.55 19.94
N PHE A 226 -3.01 -2.84 20.01
CA PHE A 226 -4.03 -1.83 19.76
C PHE A 226 -3.90 -0.70 20.78
N THR A 227 -3.70 0.51 20.27
CA THR A 227 -3.69 1.72 21.10
C THR A 227 -5.12 2.27 21.21
N PHE A 228 -5.47 2.95 22.31
CA PHE A 228 -6.79 3.58 22.49
C PHE A 228 -7.18 4.52 21.33
N GLY A 229 -6.20 5.17 20.69
CA GLY A 229 -6.42 5.99 19.49
C GLY A 229 -6.97 5.20 18.30
N ASP A 230 -6.62 3.92 18.16
CA ASP A 230 -7.11 3.07 17.07
C ASP A 230 -8.58 2.74 17.22
N TYR A 231 -9.01 2.46 18.46
CA TYR A 231 -10.42 2.21 18.77
C TYR A 231 -11.28 3.45 18.51
N ALA A 232 -10.79 4.64 18.87
CA ALA A 232 -11.51 5.89 18.61
C ALA A 232 -11.70 6.12 17.10
N VAL A 233 -10.64 5.98 16.30
CA VAL A 233 -10.72 6.17 14.83
C VAL A 233 -11.57 5.08 14.18
N LEU A 234 -11.41 3.82 14.57
CA LEU A 234 -12.23 2.71 14.04
C LEU A 234 -13.71 2.88 14.36
N SER A 235 -14.04 3.24 15.60
CA SER A 235 -15.42 3.49 16.02
C SER A 235 -16.06 4.59 15.19
N LEU A 236 -15.33 5.69 14.96
CA LEU A 236 -15.82 6.83 14.19
C LEU A 236 -16.10 6.46 12.71
N PHE A 237 -15.19 5.76 12.05
CA PHE A 237 -15.42 5.28 10.67
C PHE A 237 -16.50 4.21 10.59
N SER A 238 -16.63 3.35 11.61
CA SER A 238 -17.69 2.34 11.63
C SER A 238 -19.07 2.98 11.81
N LEU A 239 -19.17 4.02 12.64
CA LEU A 239 -20.42 4.75 12.88
C LEU A 239 -20.83 5.53 11.63
N LEU A 240 -19.86 6.10 10.92
CA LEU A 240 -20.07 6.72 9.61
C LEU A 240 -20.59 5.71 8.57
N ALA A 241 -19.97 4.53 8.48
CA ALA A 241 -20.39 3.49 7.55
C ALA A 241 -21.81 3.01 7.87
N LEU A 242 -22.12 2.84 9.15
CA LEU A 242 -23.46 2.47 9.62
C LEU A 242 -24.49 3.56 9.30
N PHE A 243 -24.14 4.83 9.49
CA PHE A 243 -25.01 5.96 9.12
C PHE A 243 -25.28 6.00 7.61
N SER A 244 -24.26 5.79 6.77
CA SER A 244 -24.42 5.73 5.32
C SER A 244 -25.31 4.55 4.88
N LEU A 245 -25.17 3.39 5.53
CA LEU A 245 -26.01 2.22 5.29
C LEU A 245 -27.47 2.42 5.75
N LEU A 246 -27.69 2.97 6.95
CA LEU A 246 -29.01 3.20 7.54
C LEU A 246 -29.75 4.40 6.91
N GLY A 247 -29.01 5.44 6.52
CA GLY A 247 -29.52 6.59 5.78
C GLY A 247 -30.08 6.22 4.41
N GLY A 248 -29.68 5.07 3.86
CA GLY A 248 -30.28 4.47 2.67
C GLY A 248 -31.72 3.94 2.88
N PHE A 249 -32.16 3.73 4.12
CA PHE A 249 -33.46 3.11 4.45
C PHE A 249 -34.50 4.08 5.06
N ARG A 250 -34.12 5.33 5.41
CA ARG A 250 -35.02 6.23 6.18
C ARG A 250 -35.09 7.70 5.71
N ILE A 251 -34.90 7.98 4.42
CA ILE A 251 -35.23 9.31 3.84
C ILE A 251 -36.52 9.25 2.99
N PHE A 252 -37.23 8.12 3.01
CA PHE A 252 -38.54 7.97 2.38
C PHE A 252 -39.58 7.41 3.37
N ILE A 253 -39.82 8.15 4.46
CA ILE A 253 -41.13 8.34 5.10
C ILE A 253 -41.19 9.82 5.46
#